data_AF-A0A952CXN1-F1
#
_entry.id   AF-A0A952CXN1-F1
#
_cell.length_a   1.000
_cell.length_b   1.000
_cell.length_c   1.000
_cell.angle_alpha   90.00
_cell.angle_beta   90.00
_cell.angle_gamma   90.00
#
_symmetry.space_group_name_H-M   'P 1'
#
loop_
_entity.id
_entity.type
_entity.pdbx_description
1 polymer ?
#
loop_
_entity_poly.entity_id
_entity_poly.type
_entity_poly.pdbx_seq_one_letter_code
_entity_poly.pdbx_strand_id
1 'polypeptide(L)'
;MKTFRILLVALIVVIVVGWWYVTRIPSSPFDGVAQAPTFTLEEGEYVARAADCVACHSTEDGKPFAGGLEMGTPLGSIFATNITPDPVHGIGNYTLAQFDNAVRRGVLPDGTRIYPAMPYPSYAKLTDEDVAKLYDYFMHHVEPVAEPIPESDIPWPLSIRWPLEAWNVAFYRSGTYQPDPAQDDLWNRGAYLVQGAGHCGSCHTPRGFAIQERGYDEGDAAFLTGGLLDGWYAPPLRNGAVSGLGNWSEDEIAAFLRTGRNRHGVVFGSMMEAFNNSTAFMTDDDLQGIARYLASLPGESSNWEYDASTTDMLLAGDFAEGSGAEIYLQRCSYCHGRDGLGRGEFLPPLAGAASAVAPHADSAINLVLNGAGRVVSGGVPDSYRMPPFRIPLNDREIAEVLTFIRSAWGNDASAVTAEQVADLRERTDPMSDRVIVLQMR
;
A
#
# COMPACT_ATOMS: atom_id res chain seq x y z
N MET A 1 23.87 -19.18 -48.65
CA MET A 1 22.43 -19.51 -48.77
C MET A 1 21.92 -20.45 -47.68
N LYS A 2 22.55 -21.61 -47.41
CA LYS A 2 22.11 -22.53 -46.34
C LYS A 2 22.13 -21.88 -44.94
N THR A 3 23.22 -21.21 -44.58
CA THR A 3 23.37 -20.52 -43.28
C THR A 3 22.35 -19.40 -43.09
N PHE A 4 22.08 -18.63 -44.15
CA PHE A 4 21.05 -17.58 -44.13
C PHE A 4 19.63 -18.16 -43.93
N ARG A 5 19.31 -19.28 -44.58
CA ARG A 5 18.02 -19.97 -44.38
C ARG A 5 17.87 -20.52 -42.97
N ILE A 6 18.94 -21.08 -42.39
CA ILE A 6 18.93 -21.58 -41.01
C ILE A 6 18.71 -20.43 -40.02
N LEU A 7 19.42 -19.30 -40.20
CA LEU A 7 19.26 -18.12 -39.35
C LEU A 7 17.85 -17.50 -39.48
N LEU A 8 17.30 -17.44 -40.69
CA LEU A 8 15.93 -16.95 -40.92
C LEU A 8 14.88 -17.85 -40.26
N VAL A 9 15.02 -19.18 -40.40
CA VAL A 9 14.11 -20.14 -39.75
C VAL A 9 14.22 -20.03 -38.23
N ALA A 10 15.43 -19.93 -37.67
CA ALA A 10 15.63 -19.74 -36.25
C ALA A 10 14.97 -18.44 -35.75
N LEU A 11 15.13 -17.34 -36.48
CA LEU A 11 14.48 -16.06 -36.15
C LEU A 11 12.95 -16.17 -36.19
N ILE A 12 12.39 -16.81 -37.21
CA ILE A 12 10.94 -17.03 -37.31
C ILE A 12 10.45 -17.88 -36.13
N VAL A 13 11.16 -18.95 -35.78
CA VAL A 13 10.80 -19.78 -34.63
C VAL A 13 10.82 -18.96 -33.34
N VAL A 14 11.86 -18.14 -33.12
CA VAL A 14 11.94 -17.25 -31.95
C VAL A 14 10.78 -16.25 -31.92
N ILE A 15 10.43 -15.64 -33.05
CA ILE A 15 9.30 -14.71 -33.14
C ILE A 15 7.98 -15.42 -32.88
N VAL A 16 7.75 -16.60 -33.46
CA VAL A 16 6.51 -17.37 -33.28
C VAL A 16 6.37 -17.87 -31.85
N VAL A 17 7.45 -18.41 -31.26
CA VAL A 17 7.46 -18.87 -29.87
C VAL A 17 7.29 -17.69 -28.92
N GLY A 18 7.97 -16.58 -29.17
CA GLY A 18 7.81 -15.34 -28.40
C GLY A 18 6.39 -14.79 -28.48
N TRP A 19 5.81 -14.75 -29.68
CA TRP A 19 4.43 -14.32 -29.89
C TRP A 19 3.43 -15.23 -29.17
N TRP A 20 3.57 -16.55 -29.32
CA TRP A 20 2.74 -17.52 -28.60
C TRP A 20 2.87 -17.34 -27.09
N TYR A 21 4.09 -17.16 -26.59
CA TYR A 21 4.32 -16.99 -25.16
C TYR A 21 3.68 -15.69 -24.62
N VAL A 22 3.78 -14.59 -25.36
CA VAL A 22 3.16 -13.30 -24.99
C VAL A 22 1.63 -13.37 -25.01
N THR A 23 1.04 -14.13 -25.93
CA THR A 23 -0.41 -14.17 -26.15
C THR A 23 -1.09 -15.37 -25.50
N ARG A 24 -0.35 -16.31 -24.88
CA ARG A 24 -0.95 -17.48 -24.21
C ARG A 24 -1.68 -17.07 -22.93
N ILE A 25 -2.85 -17.67 -22.73
CA ILE A 25 -3.53 -17.68 -21.45
C ILE A 25 -2.88 -18.79 -20.59
N PRO A 26 -2.36 -18.48 -19.39
CA PRO A 26 -1.81 -19.49 -18.49
C PRO A 26 -2.87 -20.50 -18.05
N SER A 27 -2.44 -21.72 -17.73
CA SER A 27 -3.33 -22.72 -17.12
C SER A 27 -3.71 -22.33 -15.69
N SER A 28 -4.97 -22.58 -15.36
CA SER A 28 -5.54 -22.40 -14.02
C SER A 28 -5.86 -23.76 -13.39
N PRO A 29 -5.72 -23.94 -12.06
CA PRO A 29 -6.24 -25.12 -11.38
C PRO A 29 -7.77 -25.28 -11.53
N PHE A 30 -8.47 -24.24 -11.96
CA PHE A 30 -9.92 -24.26 -12.21
C PHE A 30 -10.30 -24.52 -13.68
N ASP A 31 -9.33 -24.83 -14.54
CA ASP A 31 -9.61 -25.17 -15.94
C ASP A 31 -10.57 -26.38 -16.03
N GLY A 32 -11.69 -26.21 -16.72
CA GLY A 32 -12.71 -27.25 -16.86
C GLY A 32 -13.68 -27.40 -15.67
N VAL A 33 -13.59 -26.53 -14.65
CA VAL A 33 -14.59 -26.47 -13.58
C VAL A 33 -15.92 -25.97 -14.15
N ALA A 34 -16.93 -26.85 -14.21
CA ALA A 34 -18.23 -26.54 -14.81
C ALA A 34 -19.11 -25.63 -13.94
N GLN A 35 -18.97 -25.72 -12.62
CA GLN A 35 -19.67 -24.90 -11.65
C GLN A 35 -18.71 -24.54 -10.53
N ALA A 36 -18.56 -23.24 -10.27
CA ALA A 36 -17.71 -22.75 -9.19
C ALA A 36 -18.27 -23.20 -7.82
N PRO A 37 -17.41 -23.45 -6.82
CA PRO A 37 -17.84 -23.64 -5.45
C PRO A 37 -18.60 -22.40 -4.93
N THR A 38 -19.59 -22.62 -4.07
CA THR A 38 -20.37 -21.55 -3.44
C THR A 38 -19.97 -21.40 -1.99
N PHE A 39 -19.93 -20.17 -1.50
CA PHE A 39 -19.57 -19.83 -0.13
C PHE A 39 -20.62 -18.92 0.50
N THR A 40 -20.48 -18.70 1.80
CA THR A 40 -21.28 -17.67 2.48
C THR A 40 -20.82 -16.28 2.07
N LEU A 41 -21.71 -15.31 2.21
CA LEU A 41 -21.41 -13.89 2.02
C LEU A 41 -20.23 -13.47 2.88
N GLU A 42 -20.21 -13.89 4.14
CA GLU A 42 -19.19 -13.54 5.12
C GLU A 42 -17.80 -14.08 4.77
N GLU A 43 -17.71 -15.32 4.27
CA GLU A 43 -16.43 -15.92 3.85
C GLU A 43 -15.83 -15.18 2.65
N GLY A 44 -16.66 -14.87 1.66
CA GLY A 44 -16.25 -14.13 0.47
C GLY A 44 -15.89 -12.67 0.77
N GLU A 45 -16.74 -11.98 1.54
CA GLU A 45 -16.54 -10.60 1.97
C GLU A 45 -15.24 -10.48 2.79
N TYR A 46 -14.96 -11.43 3.68
CA TYR A 46 -13.75 -11.43 4.49
C TYR A 46 -12.47 -11.45 3.64
N VAL A 47 -12.39 -12.32 2.64
CA VAL A 47 -11.22 -12.36 1.75
C VAL A 47 -11.11 -11.09 0.90
N ALA A 48 -12.23 -10.54 0.43
CA ALA A 48 -12.25 -9.28 -0.32
C ALA A 48 -11.80 -8.08 0.52
N ARG A 49 -12.14 -8.07 1.82
CA ARG A 49 -11.62 -7.11 2.81
C ARG A 49 -10.13 -7.28 3.01
N ALA A 50 -9.69 -8.50 3.34
CA ALA A 50 -8.29 -8.79 3.63
C ALA A 50 -7.37 -8.46 2.43
N ALA A 51 -7.89 -8.64 1.21
CA ALA A 51 -7.21 -8.28 -0.03
C ALA A 51 -7.49 -6.86 -0.55
N ASP A 52 -8.08 -5.99 0.29
CA ASP A 52 -8.29 -4.56 0.05
C ASP A 52 -8.96 -4.23 -1.29
N CYS A 53 -9.82 -5.13 -1.80
CA CYS A 53 -10.37 -5.03 -3.15
C CYS A 53 -11.20 -3.76 -3.34
N VAL A 54 -11.95 -3.37 -2.30
CA VAL A 54 -12.86 -2.23 -2.35
C VAL A 54 -12.12 -0.91 -2.44
N ALA A 55 -10.95 -0.78 -1.77
CA ALA A 55 -10.14 0.44 -1.74
C ALA A 55 -9.64 0.84 -3.12
N CYS A 56 -9.31 -0.14 -3.97
CA CYS A 56 -8.89 0.10 -5.34
C CYS A 56 -10.04 0.13 -6.33
N HIS A 57 -11.03 -0.75 -6.18
CA HIS A 57 -12.10 -0.93 -7.18
C HIS A 57 -13.34 -0.07 -6.92
N SER A 58 -13.24 0.99 -6.12
CA SER A 58 -14.33 1.93 -5.90
C SER A 58 -13.79 3.36 -5.87
N THR A 59 -14.66 4.34 -6.09
CA THR A 59 -14.36 5.76 -5.87
C THR A 59 -15.18 6.29 -4.70
N GLU A 60 -14.81 7.45 -4.16
CA GLU A 60 -15.48 8.08 -3.02
C GLU A 60 -16.99 8.32 -3.23
N ASP A 61 -17.37 8.65 -4.46
CA ASP A 61 -18.76 8.92 -4.86
C ASP A 61 -19.37 7.80 -5.72
N GLY A 62 -18.61 6.74 -5.97
CA GLY A 62 -19.00 5.61 -6.81
C GLY A 62 -19.72 4.52 -6.04
N LYS A 63 -20.32 3.59 -6.78
CA LYS A 63 -20.81 2.34 -6.19
C LYS A 63 -19.64 1.41 -5.86
N PRO A 64 -19.77 0.56 -4.83
CA PRO A 64 -18.72 -0.39 -4.48
C PRO A 64 -18.35 -1.26 -5.68
N PHE A 65 -17.05 -1.47 -5.88
CA PHE A 65 -16.50 -2.36 -6.92
C PHE A 65 -16.74 -1.93 -8.38
N ALA A 66 -17.36 -0.77 -8.62
CA ALA A 66 -17.66 -0.24 -9.96
C ALA A 66 -16.42 0.31 -10.70
N GLY A 67 -15.26 0.36 -10.04
CA GLY A 67 -14.00 0.85 -10.59
C GLY A 67 -13.95 2.37 -10.70
N GLY A 68 -13.04 2.86 -11.55
CA GLY A 68 -12.89 4.27 -11.87
C GLY A 68 -11.90 5.05 -10.99
N LEU A 69 -11.30 4.42 -9.98
CA LEU A 69 -10.22 5.04 -9.21
C LEU A 69 -9.03 5.35 -10.13
N GLU A 70 -8.67 6.63 -10.20
CA GLU A 70 -7.50 7.10 -10.95
C GLU A 70 -6.22 6.80 -10.19
N MET A 71 -5.26 6.17 -10.87
CA MET A 71 -3.91 5.96 -10.38
C MET A 71 -2.93 6.63 -11.33
N GLY A 72 -2.32 7.72 -10.87
CA GLY A 72 -1.29 8.43 -11.62
C GLY A 72 -0.03 7.58 -11.76
N THR A 73 0.47 7.43 -12.97
CA THR A 73 1.80 6.85 -13.23
C THR A 73 2.67 7.85 -13.97
N PRO A 74 4.01 7.68 -13.97
CA PRO A 74 4.89 8.50 -14.80
C PRO A 74 4.60 8.42 -16.31
N LEU A 75 3.81 7.44 -16.74
CA LEU A 75 3.45 7.19 -18.14
C LEU A 75 2.05 7.70 -18.51
N GLY A 76 1.29 8.25 -17.55
CA GLY A 76 -0.13 8.57 -17.66
C GLY A 76 -0.95 7.92 -16.53
N SER A 77 -2.23 8.24 -16.46
CA SER A 77 -3.20 7.66 -15.56
C SER A 77 -3.71 6.30 -16.05
N ILE A 78 -3.90 5.40 -15.08
CA ILE A 78 -4.65 4.15 -15.25
C ILE A 78 -5.85 4.20 -14.30
N PHE A 79 -6.91 3.49 -14.66
CA PHE A 79 -8.14 3.46 -13.88
C PHE A 79 -8.43 2.03 -13.42
N ALA A 80 -8.82 1.88 -12.16
CA ALA A 80 -9.24 0.58 -11.63
C ALA A 80 -10.49 0.07 -12.37
N THR A 81 -10.52 -1.22 -12.66
CA THR A 81 -11.61 -1.84 -13.43
C THR A 81 -12.88 -2.02 -12.61
N ASN A 82 -14.03 -2.06 -13.27
CA ASN A 82 -15.26 -2.54 -12.65
C ASN A 82 -15.16 -4.07 -12.46
N ILE A 83 -15.32 -4.54 -11.22
CA ILE A 83 -15.26 -5.97 -10.86
C ILE A 83 -16.60 -6.51 -10.33
N THR A 84 -17.69 -5.78 -10.57
CA THR A 84 -19.05 -6.26 -10.30
C THR A 84 -19.45 -7.35 -11.30
N PRO A 85 -20.52 -8.13 -11.05
CA PRO A 85 -20.96 -9.17 -11.99
C PRO A 85 -21.71 -8.63 -13.21
N ASP A 86 -21.58 -7.33 -13.52
CA ASP A 86 -22.12 -6.78 -14.75
C ASP A 86 -21.47 -7.46 -15.98
N PRO A 87 -22.25 -7.95 -16.95
CA PRO A 87 -21.73 -8.72 -18.08
C PRO A 87 -21.09 -7.86 -19.17
N VAL A 88 -21.24 -6.53 -19.14
CA VAL A 88 -20.74 -5.64 -20.20
C VAL A 88 -19.51 -4.87 -19.74
N HIS A 89 -19.58 -4.30 -18.54
CA HIS A 89 -18.57 -3.43 -17.96
C HIS A 89 -17.78 -4.11 -16.85
N GLY A 90 -18.35 -5.13 -16.20
CA GLY A 90 -17.73 -5.87 -15.10
C GLY A 90 -17.16 -7.23 -15.52
N ILE A 91 -17.07 -8.13 -14.54
CA ILE A 91 -16.55 -9.50 -14.71
C ILE A 91 -17.65 -10.55 -14.93
N GLY A 92 -18.89 -10.15 -15.21
CA GLY A 92 -20.05 -11.05 -15.27
C GLY A 92 -19.95 -12.23 -16.25
N ASN A 93 -19.03 -12.18 -17.21
CA ASN A 93 -18.76 -13.27 -18.17
C ASN A 93 -17.51 -14.09 -17.86
N TYR A 94 -16.80 -13.79 -16.77
CA TYR A 94 -15.58 -14.48 -16.40
C TYR A 94 -15.93 -15.87 -15.85
N THR A 95 -15.21 -16.89 -16.29
CA THR A 95 -15.16 -18.16 -15.56
C THR A 95 -14.25 -18.04 -14.33
N LEU A 96 -14.38 -18.96 -13.38
CA LEU A 96 -13.46 -19.02 -12.23
C LEU A 96 -11.99 -19.11 -12.66
N ALA A 97 -11.68 -19.86 -13.72
CA ALA A 97 -10.32 -19.96 -14.27
C ALA A 97 -9.81 -18.63 -14.86
N GLN A 98 -10.69 -17.87 -15.50
CA GLN A 98 -10.37 -16.55 -16.03
C GLN A 98 -10.17 -15.52 -14.92
N PHE A 99 -11.01 -15.55 -13.89
CA PHE A 99 -10.85 -14.73 -12.70
C PHE A 99 -9.52 -15.03 -11.98
N ASP A 100 -9.20 -16.31 -11.80
CA ASP A 100 -7.92 -16.76 -11.25
C ASP A 100 -6.71 -16.22 -12.03
N ASN A 101 -6.77 -16.29 -13.36
CA ASN A 101 -5.72 -15.75 -14.23
C ASN A 101 -5.60 -14.22 -14.13
N ALA A 102 -6.71 -13.49 -14.00
CA ALA A 102 -6.69 -12.06 -13.81
C ALA A 102 -6.06 -11.68 -12.45
N VAL A 103 -6.52 -12.32 -11.37
CA VAL A 103 -6.11 -11.98 -10.00
C VAL A 103 -4.69 -12.42 -9.69
N ARG A 104 -4.33 -13.69 -9.95
CA ARG A 104 -3.03 -14.23 -9.54
C ARG A 104 -1.93 -14.05 -10.58
N ARG A 105 -2.28 -13.76 -11.83
CA ARG A 105 -1.30 -13.70 -12.94
C ARG A 105 -1.36 -12.41 -13.77
N GLY A 106 -2.31 -11.52 -13.51
CA GLY A 106 -2.47 -10.28 -14.26
C GLY A 106 -2.84 -10.52 -15.73
N VAL A 107 -3.66 -11.54 -16.02
CA VAL A 107 -4.03 -11.93 -17.40
C VAL A 107 -5.54 -11.95 -17.58
N LEU A 108 -6.04 -11.07 -18.43
CA LEU A 108 -7.45 -10.99 -18.77
C LEU A 108 -7.89 -12.15 -19.70
N PRO A 109 -9.21 -12.41 -19.84
CA PRO A 109 -9.73 -13.50 -20.68
C PRO A 109 -9.31 -13.45 -22.14
N ASP A 110 -9.02 -12.25 -22.66
CA ASP A 110 -8.55 -12.02 -24.03
C ASP A 110 -7.02 -12.16 -24.19
N GLY A 111 -6.30 -12.45 -23.10
CA GLY A 111 -4.84 -12.53 -23.04
C GLY A 111 -4.14 -11.21 -22.75
N THR A 112 -4.88 -10.11 -22.55
CA THR A 112 -4.31 -8.81 -22.21
C THR A 112 -3.63 -8.87 -20.84
N ARG A 113 -2.42 -8.29 -20.74
CA ARG A 113 -1.65 -8.20 -19.48
C ARG A 113 -1.99 -6.93 -18.73
N ILE A 114 -2.28 -7.06 -17.43
CA ILE A 114 -2.57 -5.94 -16.53
C ILE A 114 -1.26 -5.32 -16.07
N TYR A 115 -1.24 -3.99 -15.90
CA TYR A 115 -0.11 -3.33 -15.26
C TYR A 115 0.02 -3.78 -13.79
N PRO A 116 1.24 -3.95 -13.26
CA PRO A 116 1.47 -4.34 -11.86
C PRO A 116 1.14 -3.25 -10.84
N ALA A 117 0.22 -2.33 -11.18
CA ALA A 117 -0.48 -1.48 -10.23
C ALA A 117 -1.53 -2.29 -9.45
N MET A 118 -2.19 -3.25 -10.11
CA MET A 118 -2.86 -4.32 -9.39
C MET A 118 -1.79 -5.26 -8.82
N PRO A 119 -1.79 -5.57 -7.51
CA PRO A 119 -0.72 -6.34 -6.87
C PRO A 119 -0.84 -7.85 -7.13
N TYR A 120 -1.08 -8.26 -8.38
CA TYR A 120 -1.14 -9.67 -8.78
C TYR A 120 0.13 -10.47 -8.44
N PRO A 121 1.36 -9.91 -8.39
CA PRO A 121 2.52 -10.66 -7.91
C PRO A 121 2.39 -11.11 -6.46
N SER A 122 1.76 -10.29 -5.60
CA SER A 122 1.43 -10.65 -4.21
C SER A 122 0.27 -11.64 -4.19
N TYR A 123 -0.80 -11.37 -4.95
CA TYR A 123 -1.95 -12.27 -5.04
C TYR A 123 -1.65 -13.65 -5.60
N ALA A 124 -0.51 -13.85 -6.28
CA ALA A 124 -0.02 -15.17 -6.67
C ALA A 124 -0.02 -16.17 -5.50
N LYS A 125 0.18 -15.67 -4.27
CA LYS A 125 0.22 -16.44 -3.03
C LYS A 125 -1.17 -16.88 -2.53
N LEU A 126 -2.27 -16.27 -3.02
CA LEU A 126 -3.63 -16.63 -2.62
C LEU A 126 -3.90 -18.12 -2.84
N THR A 127 -4.53 -18.74 -1.85
CA THR A 127 -4.95 -20.15 -1.95
C THR A 127 -6.04 -20.31 -3.00
N ASP A 128 -6.19 -21.53 -3.53
CA ASP A 128 -7.27 -21.82 -4.48
C ASP A 128 -8.66 -21.62 -3.84
N GLU A 129 -8.80 -21.92 -2.54
CA GLU A 129 -10.04 -21.69 -1.81
C GLU A 129 -10.38 -20.21 -1.71
N ASP A 130 -9.41 -19.35 -1.37
CA ASP A 130 -9.64 -17.91 -1.25
C ASP A 130 -9.93 -17.25 -2.61
N VAL A 131 -9.31 -17.71 -3.70
CA VAL A 131 -9.68 -17.27 -5.05
C VAL A 131 -11.12 -17.68 -5.40
N ALA A 132 -11.55 -18.88 -5.01
CA ALA A 132 -12.93 -19.33 -5.23
C ALA A 132 -13.94 -18.55 -4.38
N LYS A 133 -13.60 -18.22 -3.12
CA LYS A 133 -14.40 -17.34 -2.25
C LYS A 133 -14.56 -15.95 -2.83
N LEU A 134 -13.48 -15.35 -3.31
CA LEU A 134 -13.51 -14.05 -3.99
C LEU A 134 -14.40 -14.08 -5.24
N TYR A 135 -14.24 -15.11 -6.07
CA TYR A 135 -15.07 -15.25 -7.27
C TYR A 135 -16.54 -15.39 -6.92
N ASP A 136 -16.89 -16.26 -5.96
CA ASP A 136 -18.28 -16.42 -5.52
C ASP A 136 -18.86 -15.11 -4.96
N TYR A 137 -18.07 -14.39 -4.15
CA TYR A 137 -18.44 -13.08 -3.62
C TYR A 137 -18.82 -12.09 -4.73
N PHE A 138 -17.91 -11.86 -5.69
CA PHE A 138 -18.18 -10.91 -6.77
C PHE A 138 -19.29 -11.37 -7.70
N MET A 139 -19.44 -12.67 -7.93
CA MET A 139 -20.42 -13.18 -8.89
C MET A 139 -21.84 -13.29 -8.34
N HIS A 140 -21.99 -13.50 -7.03
CA HIS A 140 -23.29 -13.83 -6.44
C HIS A 140 -23.74 -12.90 -5.31
N HIS A 141 -22.81 -12.16 -4.69
CA HIS A 141 -23.10 -11.35 -3.50
C HIS A 141 -22.91 -9.85 -3.71
N VAL A 142 -22.23 -9.44 -4.79
CA VAL A 142 -22.07 -8.03 -5.18
C VAL A 142 -23.15 -7.64 -6.19
N GLU A 143 -23.74 -6.47 -5.99
CA GLU A 143 -24.73 -5.91 -6.93
C GLU A 143 -24.06 -5.53 -8.26
N PRO A 144 -24.64 -5.90 -9.42
CA PRO A 144 -24.10 -5.53 -10.72
C PRO A 144 -24.22 -4.03 -10.96
N VAL A 145 -23.13 -3.41 -11.40
CA VAL A 145 -23.10 -1.98 -11.72
C VAL A 145 -22.74 -1.81 -13.19
N ALA A 146 -23.72 -1.39 -13.99
CA ALA A 146 -23.56 -1.11 -15.42
C ALA A 146 -22.95 0.29 -15.66
N GLU A 147 -21.76 0.54 -15.11
CA GLU A 147 -21.03 1.80 -15.27
C GLU A 147 -19.69 1.54 -15.98
N PRO A 148 -19.42 2.22 -17.11
CA PRO A 148 -18.12 2.15 -17.77
C PRO A 148 -17.08 2.93 -16.97
N ILE A 149 -15.84 2.45 -17.00
CA ILE A 149 -14.70 3.19 -16.44
C ILE A 149 -14.02 4.04 -17.52
N PRO A 150 -13.36 5.16 -17.17
CA PRO A 150 -12.49 5.88 -18.09
C PRO A 150 -11.39 4.96 -18.65
N GLU A 151 -11.06 5.15 -19.93
CA GLU A 151 -9.93 4.47 -20.55
C GLU A 151 -8.60 5.05 -20.01
N SER A 152 -7.56 4.21 -19.98
CA SER A 152 -6.21 4.69 -19.66
C SER A 152 -5.74 5.71 -20.69
N ASP A 153 -5.14 6.79 -20.22
CA ASP A 153 -4.64 7.88 -21.07
C ASP A 153 -3.17 7.68 -21.50
N ILE A 154 -2.58 6.52 -21.17
CA ILE A 154 -1.19 6.19 -21.53
C ILE A 154 -1.05 6.24 -23.06
N PRO A 155 -0.24 7.15 -23.61
CA PRO A 155 -0.17 7.34 -25.05
C PRO A 155 0.54 6.17 -25.72
N TRP A 156 0.14 5.86 -26.95
CA TRP A 156 0.91 4.96 -27.80
C TRP A 156 2.30 5.56 -28.10
N PRO A 157 3.41 4.79 -28.04
CA PRO A 157 3.50 3.34 -27.90
C PRO A 157 3.69 2.82 -26.46
N LEU A 158 3.62 3.67 -25.43
CA LEU A 158 3.82 3.27 -24.02
C LEU A 158 2.69 2.37 -23.50
N SER A 159 1.53 2.39 -24.14
CA SER A 159 0.37 1.53 -23.83
C SER A 159 0.47 0.10 -24.37
N ILE A 160 1.53 -0.24 -25.12
CA ILE A 160 1.71 -1.59 -25.67
C ILE A 160 1.94 -2.59 -24.53
N ARG A 161 1.15 -3.67 -24.49
CA ARG A 161 1.13 -4.64 -23.36
C ARG A 161 2.12 -5.79 -23.47
N TRP A 162 2.70 -6.09 -24.63
CA TRP A 162 3.64 -7.23 -24.77
C TRP A 162 4.91 -7.14 -23.90
N PRO A 163 5.51 -5.95 -23.63
CA PRO A 163 6.67 -5.85 -22.74
C PRO A 163 6.36 -6.29 -21.30
N LEU A 164 5.10 -6.22 -20.86
CA LEU A 164 4.70 -6.71 -19.54
C LEU A 164 4.89 -8.22 -19.40
N GLU A 165 4.84 -8.98 -20.50
CA GLU A 165 5.17 -10.41 -20.40
C GLU A 165 6.66 -10.63 -20.15
N ALA A 166 7.53 -9.85 -20.79
CA ALA A 166 8.96 -9.91 -20.50
C ALA A 166 9.25 -9.48 -19.05
N TRP A 167 8.51 -8.50 -18.55
CA TRP A 167 8.53 -8.09 -17.14
C TRP A 167 8.09 -9.24 -16.23
N ASN A 168 7.00 -9.93 -16.55
CA ASN A 168 6.53 -11.10 -15.79
C ASN A 168 7.59 -12.20 -15.73
N VAL A 169 8.22 -12.53 -16.86
CA VAL A 169 9.29 -13.54 -16.88
C VAL A 169 10.45 -13.18 -15.95
N ALA A 170 10.78 -11.89 -15.83
CA ALA A 170 11.87 -11.44 -14.97
C ALA A 170 11.47 -11.38 -13.48
N PHE A 171 10.30 -10.84 -13.17
CA PHE A 171 9.97 -10.36 -11.82
C PHE A 171 8.80 -11.08 -11.15
N TYR A 172 7.87 -11.64 -11.91
CA TYR A 172 6.74 -12.37 -11.33
C TYR A 172 7.20 -13.71 -10.75
N ARG A 173 6.65 -14.08 -9.59
CA ARG A 173 6.89 -15.37 -8.93
C ARG A 173 5.53 -16.05 -8.73
N SER A 174 5.28 -17.08 -9.52
CA SER A 174 4.04 -17.86 -9.41
C SER A 174 4.08 -18.82 -8.24
N GLY A 175 2.92 -19.05 -7.64
CA GLY A 175 2.70 -20.15 -6.70
C GLY A 175 1.98 -19.69 -5.46
N THR A 176 1.05 -20.52 -4.99
CA THR A 176 0.35 -20.30 -3.73
C THR A 176 1.35 -20.33 -2.57
N TYR A 177 1.01 -19.62 -1.50
CA TYR A 177 1.78 -19.67 -0.27
C TYR A 177 1.95 -21.13 0.20
N GLN A 178 3.17 -21.47 0.59
CA GLN A 178 3.53 -22.77 1.15
C GLN A 178 3.96 -22.55 2.59
N PRO A 179 3.31 -23.19 3.58
CA PRO A 179 3.71 -23.07 4.97
C PRO A 179 5.17 -23.50 5.18
N ASP A 180 5.92 -22.72 5.95
CA ASP A 180 7.24 -23.09 6.43
C ASP A 180 7.08 -24.09 7.60
N PRO A 181 7.56 -25.35 7.45
CA PRO A 181 7.46 -26.35 8.50
C PRO A 181 8.33 -26.05 9.74
N ALA A 182 9.23 -25.07 9.66
CA ALA A 182 10.01 -24.60 10.81
C ALA A 182 9.27 -23.57 11.67
N GLN A 183 8.12 -23.07 11.20
CA GLN A 183 7.34 -22.03 11.85
C GLN A 183 6.00 -22.56 12.38
N ASP A 184 5.43 -21.86 13.36
CA ASP A 184 4.11 -22.20 13.89
C ASP A 184 2.96 -21.77 12.95
N ASP A 185 1.75 -22.28 13.19
CA ASP A 185 0.59 -22.02 12.34
C ASP A 185 0.23 -20.52 12.29
N LEU A 186 0.41 -19.82 13.42
CA LEU A 186 0.10 -18.40 13.54
C LEU A 186 1.04 -17.54 12.69
N TRP A 187 2.34 -17.86 12.73
CA TRP A 187 3.35 -17.24 11.88
C TRP A 187 3.05 -17.50 10.39
N ASN A 188 2.71 -18.74 10.02
CA ASN A 188 2.38 -19.10 8.64
C ASN A 188 1.12 -18.37 8.15
N ARG A 189 0.12 -18.19 9.01
CA ARG A 189 -1.06 -17.38 8.70
C ARG A 189 -0.69 -15.91 8.48
N GLY A 190 0.16 -15.35 9.33
CA GLY A 190 0.70 -14.00 9.17
C GLY A 190 1.47 -13.81 7.87
N ALA A 191 2.39 -14.73 7.57
CA ALA A 191 3.17 -14.73 6.34
C ALA A 191 2.27 -14.76 5.10
N TYR A 192 1.25 -15.61 5.09
CA TYR A 192 0.25 -15.66 4.02
C TYR A 192 -0.45 -14.32 3.80
N LEU A 193 -0.91 -13.67 4.88
CA LEU A 193 -1.59 -12.39 4.81
C LEU A 193 -0.65 -11.27 4.36
N VAL A 194 0.57 -11.23 4.88
CA VAL A 194 1.53 -10.15 4.58
C VAL A 194 2.11 -10.26 3.17
N GLN A 195 2.47 -11.47 2.73
CA GLN A 195 3.04 -11.72 1.40
C GLN A 195 1.98 -11.79 0.29
N GLY A 196 0.76 -12.19 0.66
CA GLY A 196 -0.32 -12.50 -0.25
C GLY A 196 -1.47 -11.52 -0.17
N ALA A 197 -2.51 -11.91 0.57
CA ALA A 197 -3.80 -11.22 0.58
C ALA A 197 -3.67 -9.73 0.91
N GLY A 198 -3.07 -9.37 2.03
CA GLY A 198 -2.87 -7.98 2.45
C GLY A 198 -1.75 -7.24 1.71
N HIS A 199 -1.03 -7.92 0.80
CA HIS A 199 -0.05 -7.35 -0.13
C HIS A 199 0.85 -6.25 0.46
N CYS A 200 1.32 -6.42 1.72
CA CYS A 200 1.98 -5.34 2.45
C CYS A 200 3.26 -4.87 1.74
N GLY A 201 3.93 -5.79 1.02
CA GLY A 201 5.07 -5.52 0.16
C GLY A 201 4.81 -4.47 -0.91
N SER A 202 3.58 -4.37 -1.41
CA SER A 202 3.23 -3.43 -2.48
C SER A 202 3.34 -1.96 -2.04
N CYS A 203 3.30 -1.67 -0.74
CA CYS A 203 3.62 -0.33 -0.23
C CYS A 203 4.99 -0.30 0.48
N HIS A 204 5.29 -1.34 1.26
CA HIS A 204 6.42 -1.33 2.19
C HIS A 204 7.71 -1.93 1.63
N THR A 205 7.77 -2.33 0.36
CA THR A 205 8.99 -2.81 -0.31
C THR A 205 9.48 -1.76 -1.33
N PRO A 206 10.79 -1.46 -1.40
CA PRO A 206 11.32 -0.51 -2.37
C PRO A 206 11.15 -1.03 -3.80
N ARG A 207 10.96 -0.09 -4.73
CA ARG A 207 10.84 -0.38 -6.16
C ARG A 207 12.20 -0.45 -6.85
N GLY A 208 12.33 -1.39 -7.79
CA GLY A 208 13.52 -1.55 -8.63
C GLY A 208 13.49 -0.66 -9.86
N PHE A 209 14.50 -0.79 -10.72
CA PHE A 209 14.63 0.02 -11.95
C PHE A 209 13.48 -0.15 -12.95
N ALA A 210 12.75 -1.27 -12.88
CA ALA A 210 11.58 -1.56 -13.70
C ALA A 210 10.28 -1.46 -12.90
N ILE A 211 10.29 -0.70 -11.79
CA ILE A 211 9.15 -0.44 -10.90
C ILE A 211 8.62 -1.73 -10.20
N GLN A 212 9.34 -2.84 -10.31
CA GLN A 212 9.03 -4.08 -9.60
C GLN A 212 9.31 -3.96 -8.10
N GLU A 213 8.59 -4.71 -7.28
CA GLU A 213 8.97 -4.92 -5.88
C GLU A 213 10.31 -5.64 -5.85
N ARG A 214 11.24 -5.17 -5.01
CA ARG A 214 12.56 -5.78 -4.92
C ARG A 214 12.58 -7.11 -4.16
N GLY A 215 11.52 -7.43 -3.43
CA GLY A 215 11.35 -8.68 -2.70
C GLY A 215 9.86 -8.95 -2.44
N TYR A 216 9.49 -10.22 -2.26
CA TYR A 216 8.11 -10.67 -2.10
C TYR A 216 7.87 -11.51 -0.84
N ASP A 217 8.93 -11.93 -0.15
CA ASP A 217 8.89 -12.76 1.04
C ASP A 217 10.11 -12.51 1.94
N GLU A 218 10.11 -13.13 3.12
CA GLU A 218 11.13 -12.99 4.16
C GLU A 218 12.55 -13.37 3.70
N GLY A 219 12.67 -14.17 2.64
CA GLY A 219 13.95 -14.60 2.08
C GLY A 219 14.72 -13.50 1.36
N ASP A 220 14.04 -12.41 0.97
CA ASP A 220 14.67 -11.26 0.32
C ASP A 220 14.95 -10.13 1.31
N ALA A 221 16.19 -9.67 1.36
CA ALA A 221 16.62 -8.60 2.27
C ALA A 221 15.92 -7.25 2.01
N ALA A 222 15.38 -7.02 0.81
CA ALA A 222 14.67 -5.78 0.47
C ALA A 222 13.17 -5.84 0.81
N PHE A 223 12.58 -7.01 1.00
CA PHE A 223 11.15 -7.14 1.30
C PHE A 223 10.81 -6.37 2.57
N LEU A 224 9.81 -5.48 2.58
CA LEU A 224 9.36 -4.70 3.75
C LEU A 224 10.41 -3.74 4.38
N THR A 225 11.39 -3.25 3.61
CA THR A 225 12.38 -2.25 4.08
C THR A 225 11.96 -0.79 3.84
N GLY A 226 10.70 -0.55 3.54
CA GLY A 226 10.13 0.77 3.26
C GLY A 226 10.13 1.10 1.76
N GLY A 227 9.19 1.95 1.35
CA GLY A 227 8.98 2.31 -0.05
C GLY A 227 8.35 3.69 -0.20
N LEU A 228 8.78 4.45 -1.21
CA LEU A 228 8.13 5.71 -1.59
C LEU A 228 7.08 5.41 -2.66
N LEU A 229 5.82 5.71 -2.38
CA LEU A 229 4.70 5.60 -3.31
C LEU A 229 3.86 6.88 -3.26
N ASP A 230 3.74 7.52 -4.42
CA ASP A 230 2.80 8.63 -4.65
C ASP A 230 2.83 9.75 -3.59
N GLY A 231 4.03 10.28 -3.29
CA GLY A 231 4.20 11.34 -2.29
C GLY A 231 4.01 10.89 -0.84
N TRP A 232 3.93 9.58 -0.60
CA TRP A 232 3.92 8.96 0.72
C TRP A 232 5.08 7.98 0.85
N TYR A 233 5.87 8.14 1.91
CA TYR A 233 6.85 7.14 2.31
C TYR A 233 6.21 6.15 3.29
N ALA A 234 6.08 4.90 2.85
CA ALA A 234 5.70 3.78 3.68
C ALA A 234 6.95 3.30 4.46
N PRO A 235 6.94 3.38 5.80
CA PRO A 235 8.10 3.01 6.62
C PRO A 235 8.40 1.51 6.54
N PRO A 236 9.63 1.05 6.87
CA PRO A 236 9.90 -0.38 6.96
C PRO A 236 9.00 -1.07 7.98
N LEU A 237 8.59 -2.31 7.71
CA LEU A 237 7.81 -3.15 8.65
C LEU A 237 8.67 -4.20 9.36
N ARG A 238 9.97 -4.24 9.07
CA ARG A 238 10.92 -5.16 9.74
C ARG A 238 11.24 -4.70 11.15
N ASN A 239 11.81 -5.60 11.95
CA ASN A 239 12.17 -5.40 13.36
C ASN A 239 13.40 -4.46 13.53
N GLY A 240 13.35 -3.25 12.97
CA GLY A 240 14.39 -2.22 13.08
C GLY A 240 14.04 -1.18 14.13
N ALA A 241 15.02 -0.74 14.93
CA ALA A 241 14.76 0.04 16.15
C ALA A 241 14.53 1.56 15.95
N VAL A 242 14.76 2.12 14.76
CA VAL A 242 14.49 3.54 14.46
C VAL A 242 13.20 3.71 13.66
N SER A 243 13.21 3.25 12.41
CA SER A 243 12.11 3.48 11.45
C SER A 243 11.17 2.28 11.28
N GLY A 244 11.52 1.13 11.87
CA GLY A 244 10.78 -0.13 11.78
C GLY A 244 9.98 -0.46 13.04
N LEU A 245 9.60 -1.73 13.19
CA LEU A 245 8.79 -2.24 14.30
C LEU A 245 9.64 -2.74 15.49
N GLY A 246 10.93 -2.43 15.52
CA GLY A 246 11.91 -2.89 16.53
C GLY A 246 11.51 -2.69 17.99
N ASN A 247 10.80 -1.59 18.26
CA ASN A 247 10.37 -1.19 19.60
C ASN A 247 8.89 -1.48 19.87
N TRP A 248 8.22 -2.19 18.96
CA TRP A 248 6.81 -2.52 19.04
C TRP A 248 6.69 -3.97 19.51
N SER A 249 5.86 -4.22 20.51
CA SER A 249 5.47 -5.59 20.83
C SER A 249 4.50 -6.15 19.79
N GLU A 250 4.37 -7.48 19.69
CA GLU A 250 3.38 -8.12 18.81
C GLU A 250 1.96 -7.56 19.08
N ASP A 251 1.58 -7.40 20.35
CA ASP A 251 0.29 -6.82 20.74
C ASP A 251 0.12 -5.37 20.28
N GLU A 252 1.20 -4.58 20.24
CA GLU A 252 1.15 -3.19 19.76
C GLU A 252 1.00 -3.10 18.24
N ILE A 253 1.59 -4.05 17.51
CA ILE A 253 1.42 -4.18 16.06
C ILE A 253 -0.03 -4.59 15.77
N ALA A 254 -0.54 -5.62 16.44
CA ALA A 254 -1.93 -6.07 16.29
C ALA A 254 -2.92 -4.96 16.67
N ALA A 255 -2.67 -4.22 17.76
CA ALA A 255 -3.49 -3.08 18.16
C ALA A 255 -3.51 -1.97 17.09
N PHE A 256 -2.35 -1.63 16.53
CA PHE A 256 -2.26 -0.62 15.46
C PHE A 256 -3.08 -1.02 14.22
N LEU A 257 -3.02 -2.29 13.81
CA LEU A 257 -3.79 -2.78 12.67
C LEU A 257 -5.29 -2.85 12.97
N ARG A 258 -5.68 -3.06 14.24
CA ARG A 258 -7.08 -3.10 14.70
C ARG A 258 -7.73 -1.72 14.83
N THR A 259 -7.00 -0.72 15.33
CA THR A 259 -7.56 0.59 15.68
C THR A 259 -6.99 1.76 14.87
N GLY A 260 -6.03 1.47 14.00
CA GLY A 260 -5.33 2.46 13.18
C GLY A 260 -4.34 3.29 13.99
N ARG A 261 -4.07 2.92 15.25
CA ARG A 261 -3.22 3.69 16.16
C ARG A 261 -2.68 2.87 17.32
N ASN A 262 -1.60 3.36 17.91
CA ASN A 262 -1.11 2.93 19.22
C ASN A 262 -0.24 4.05 19.82
N ARG A 263 0.55 3.76 20.86
CA ARG A 263 1.47 4.73 21.47
C ARG A 263 2.60 5.23 20.55
N HIS A 264 2.88 4.51 19.47
CA HIS A 264 4.00 4.79 18.56
C HIS A 264 3.57 5.60 17.34
N GLY A 265 2.29 5.54 16.95
CA GLY A 265 1.80 6.28 15.80
C GLY A 265 0.32 6.07 15.47
N VAL A 266 -0.12 6.77 14.43
CA VAL A 266 -1.46 6.68 13.84
C VAL A 266 -1.29 6.47 12.33
N VAL A 267 -2.16 5.68 11.70
CA VAL A 267 -2.16 5.49 10.23
C VAL A 267 -2.36 6.83 9.52
N PHE A 268 -1.68 7.01 8.38
CA PHE A 268 -1.75 8.21 7.56
C PHE A 268 -1.57 7.87 6.08
N GLY A 269 -1.90 8.84 5.21
CA GLY A 269 -1.79 8.66 3.76
C GLY A 269 -2.61 7.47 3.27
N SER A 270 -2.10 6.75 2.28
CA SER A 270 -2.75 5.56 1.72
C SER A 270 -2.92 4.40 2.72
N MET A 271 -2.12 4.35 3.79
CA MET A 271 -2.30 3.34 4.85
C MET A 271 -3.62 3.52 5.61
N MET A 272 -4.18 4.73 5.61
CA MET A 272 -5.50 4.99 6.18
C MET A 272 -6.61 4.27 5.41
N GLU A 273 -6.52 4.24 4.07
CA GLU A 273 -7.49 3.52 3.24
C GLU A 273 -7.38 2.02 3.46
N ALA A 274 -6.14 1.48 3.49
CA ALA A 274 -5.89 0.09 3.81
C ALA A 274 -6.44 -0.28 5.22
N PHE A 275 -6.32 0.63 6.19
CA PHE A 275 -6.91 0.42 7.51
C PHE A 275 -8.45 0.46 7.46
N ASN A 276 -9.01 1.55 6.95
CA ASN A 276 -10.46 1.82 6.96
C ASN A 276 -11.26 0.81 6.14
N ASN A 277 -10.65 0.15 5.15
CA ASN A 277 -11.32 -0.77 4.23
C ASN A 277 -10.88 -2.25 4.37
N SER A 278 -9.71 -2.52 4.96
CA SER A 278 -9.15 -3.88 5.13
C SER A 278 -8.85 -4.23 6.59
N THR A 279 -7.74 -3.76 7.17
CA THR A 279 -7.21 -4.36 8.42
C THR A 279 -8.12 -4.18 9.63
N ALA A 280 -8.95 -3.13 9.66
CA ALA A 280 -9.95 -2.91 10.70
C ALA A 280 -11.03 -4.02 10.79
N PHE A 281 -11.17 -4.84 9.75
CA PHE A 281 -12.15 -5.93 9.67
C PHE A 281 -11.52 -7.32 9.78
N MET A 282 -10.20 -7.41 9.94
CA MET A 282 -9.52 -8.69 10.15
C MET A 282 -9.85 -9.26 11.54
N THR A 283 -9.80 -10.59 11.67
CA THR A 283 -9.99 -11.25 12.95
C THR A 283 -8.78 -11.01 13.84
N ASP A 284 -8.97 -11.12 15.15
CA ASP A 284 -7.88 -10.94 16.12
C ASP A 284 -6.73 -11.95 15.89
N ASP A 285 -7.04 -13.19 15.52
CA ASP A 285 -6.04 -14.22 15.21
C ASP A 285 -5.21 -13.85 13.98
N ASP A 286 -5.82 -13.28 12.94
CA ASP A 286 -5.11 -12.85 11.74
C ASP A 286 -4.23 -11.63 12.01
N LEU A 287 -4.72 -10.67 12.80
CA LEU A 287 -3.93 -9.52 13.24
C LEU A 287 -2.73 -9.94 14.08
N GLN A 288 -2.91 -10.91 14.98
CA GLN A 288 -1.82 -11.50 15.75
C GLN A 288 -0.85 -12.31 14.88
N GLY A 289 -1.36 -13.03 13.87
CA GLY A 289 -0.53 -13.70 12.87
C GLY A 289 0.37 -12.71 12.13
N ILE A 290 -0.20 -11.62 11.61
CA ILE A 290 0.55 -10.55 10.95
C ILE A 290 1.61 -9.99 11.91
N ALA A 291 1.24 -9.67 13.15
CA ALA A 291 2.18 -9.15 14.14
C ALA A 291 3.34 -10.11 14.42
N ARG A 292 3.03 -11.39 14.64
CA ARG A 292 3.99 -12.49 14.84
C ARG A 292 4.98 -12.62 13.68
N TYR A 293 4.46 -12.59 12.45
CA TYR A 293 5.29 -12.66 11.25
C TYR A 293 6.21 -11.43 11.14
N LEU A 294 5.67 -10.21 11.24
CA LEU A 294 6.45 -8.98 11.10
C LEU A 294 7.54 -8.85 12.18
N ALA A 295 7.22 -9.17 13.43
CA ALA A 295 8.18 -9.15 14.54
C ALA A 295 9.34 -10.15 14.35
N SER A 296 9.13 -11.22 13.59
CA SER A 296 10.17 -12.20 13.28
C SER A 296 11.19 -11.72 12.23
N LEU A 297 10.86 -10.70 11.44
CA LEU A 297 11.69 -10.27 10.33
C LEU A 297 12.88 -9.43 10.82
N PRO A 298 14.12 -9.77 10.45
CA PRO A 298 15.28 -9.00 10.89
C PRO A 298 15.22 -7.58 10.33
N GLY A 299 15.54 -6.58 11.15
CA GLY A 299 15.64 -5.17 10.76
C GLY A 299 16.97 -4.55 11.17
N GLU A 300 17.10 -3.25 10.91
CA GLU A 300 18.33 -2.50 11.22
C GLU A 300 18.59 -2.40 12.73
N SER A 301 19.86 -2.45 13.11
CA SER A 301 20.31 -2.43 14.51
C SER A 301 20.65 -1.02 15.05
N SER A 302 20.27 0.04 14.32
CA SER A 302 20.48 1.41 14.79
C SER A 302 19.50 1.73 15.92
N ASN A 303 19.97 2.43 16.96
CA ASN A 303 19.14 2.83 18.08
C ASN A 303 18.91 4.33 18.02
N TRP A 304 17.65 4.73 18.18
CA TRP A 304 17.27 6.10 18.47
C TRP A 304 17.24 6.28 19.99
N GLU A 305 17.77 7.40 20.47
CA GLU A 305 17.75 7.76 21.89
C GLU A 305 17.12 9.15 22.04
N TYR A 306 16.23 9.27 23.01
CA TYR A 306 15.55 10.54 23.28
C TYR A 306 16.53 11.58 23.83
N ASP A 307 16.60 12.74 23.18
CA ASP A 307 17.34 13.90 23.66
C ASP A 307 16.42 14.96 24.28
N ALA A 308 16.48 15.10 25.60
CA ALA A 308 15.70 16.10 26.34
C ALA A 308 16.17 17.55 26.10
N SER A 309 17.36 17.78 25.55
CA SER A 309 17.92 19.12 25.35
C SER A 309 17.03 20.00 24.47
N THR A 310 16.36 19.40 23.48
CA THR A 310 15.40 20.10 22.61
C THR A 310 14.22 20.63 23.43
N THR A 311 13.72 19.83 24.36
CA THR A 311 12.61 20.21 25.24
C THR A 311 13.02 21.36 26.15
N ASP A 312 14.21 21.30 26.74
CA ASP A 312 14.75 22.36 27.58
C ASP A 312 14.91 23.68 26.80
N MET A 313 15.41 23.62 25.57
CA MET A 313 15.51 24.77 24.67
C MET A 313 14.13 25.39 24.38
N LEU A 314 13.12 24.58 24.06
CA LEU A 314 11.75 25.05 23.81
C LEU A 314 11.09 25.66 25.07
N LEU A 315 11.39 25.12 26.26
CA LEU A 315 10.89 25.64 27.53
C LEU A 315 11.56 26.97 27.91
N ALA A 316 12.85 27.10 27.63
CA ALA A 316 13.62 28.32 27.88
C ALA A 316 13.32 29.45 26.89
N GLY A 317 12.72 29.14 25.73
CA GLY A 317 12.56 30.09 24.64
C GLY A 317 13.87 30.40 23.92
N ASP A 318 14.84 29.48 23.97
CA ASP A 318 16.19 29.67 23.43
C ASP A 318 16.25 29.30 21.93
N PHE A 319 15.54 30.08 21.12
CA PHE A 319 15.51 29.91 19.67
C PHE A 319 15.34 31.27 18.97
N ALA A 320 15.79 31.34 17.72
CA ALA A 320 15.69 32.57 16.93
C ALA A 320 14.23 32.85 16.49
N GLU A 321 13.89 34.14 16.37
CA GLU A 321 12.62 34.59 15.78
C GLU A 321 12.52 34.14 14.32
N GLY A 322 11.35 33.65 13.92
CA GLY A 322 11.05 33.08 12.62
C GLY A 322 11.62 31.68 12.38
N SER A 323 12.23 31.03 13.39
CA SER A 323 12.81 29.69 13.24
C SER A 323 11.77 28.57 13.27
N GLY A 324 12.15 27.38 12.77
CA GLY A 324 11.32 26.18 12.85
C GLY A 324 10.91 25.79 14.27
N ALA A 325 11.77 26.03 15.26
CA ALA A 325 11.47 25.81 16.68
C ALA A 325 10.37 26.76 17.19
N GLU A 326 10.40 28.04 16.78
CA GLU A 326 9.32 28.98 17.12
C GLU A 326 8.00 28.56 16.48
N ILE A 327 8.02 28.23 15.18
CA ILE A 327 6.83 27.78 14.45
C ILE A 327 6.24 26.53 15.12
N TYR A 328 7.08 25.56 15.48
CA TYR A 328 6.67 24.35 16.20
C TYR A 328 5.98 24.70 17.52
N LEU A 329 6.59 25.57 18.32
CA LEU A 329 6.05 25.96 19.62
C LEU A 329 4.67 26.61 19.47
N GLN A 330 4.49 27.48 18.46
CA GLN A 330 3.25 28.22 18.24
C GLN A 330 2.13 27.38 17.60
N ARG A 331 2.48 26.40 16.75
CA ARG A 331 1.51 25.72 15.87
C ARG A 331 1.32 24.24 16.15
N CYS A 332 2.36 23.55 16.64
CA CYS A 332 2.39 22.09 16.71
C CYS A 332 2.41 21.57 18.17
N SER A 333 3.08 22.29 19.07
CA SER A 333 3.37 21.81 20.43
C SER A 333 2.14 21.58 21.31
N TYR A 334 1.01 22.21 20.99
CA TYR A 334 -0.25 21.98 21.70
C TYR A 334 -0.73 20.53 21.56
N CYS A 335 -0.52 19.94 20.38
CA CYS A 335 -0.91 18.56 20.10
C CYS A 335 0.24 17.58 20.37
N HIS A 336 1.44 17.85 19.84
CA HIS A 336 2.56 16.93 19.89
C HIS A 336 3.43 17.04 21.16
N GLY A 337 3.06 17.95 22.07
CA GLY A 337 3.84 18.25 23.27
C GLY A 337 5.00 19.20 22.99
N ARG A 338 5.65 19.71 24.03
CA ARG A 338 6.95 20.40 23.88
C ARG A 338 8.11 19.41 23.90
N ASP A 339 7.84 18.22 24.40
CA ASP A 339 8.71 17.06 24.47
C ASP A 339 8.68 16.20 23.22
N GLY A 340 7.79 16.51 22.26
CA GLY A 340 7.64 15.75 21.02
C GLY A 340 7.06 14.35 21.21
N LEU A 341 6.61 13.99 22.42
CA LEU A 341 6.13 12.64 22.75
C LEU A 341 4.64 12.44 22.44
N GLY A 342 3.92 13.49 22.03
CA GLY A 342 2.49 13.41 21.79
C GLY A 342 1.69 13.20 23.08
N ARG A 343 0.44 12.75 22.95
CA ARG A 343 -0.45 12.44 24.09
C ARG A 343 -1.33 11.23 23.78
N GLY A 344 -0.98 10.11 24.40
CA GLY A 344 -1.72 8.86 24.25
C GLY A 344 -1.77 8.38 22.80
N GLU A 345 -2.87 7.75 22.43
CA GLU A 345 -3.02 7.10 21.11
C GLU A 345 -3.58 8.05 20.03
N PHE A 346 -4.03 9.25 20.40
CA PHE A 346 -4.72 10.17 19.48
C PHE A 346 -3.81 11.27 18.93
N LEU A 347 -2.79 11.66 19.68
CA LEU A 347 -1.82 12.68 19.29
C LEU A 347 -0.46 12.01 19.21
N PRO A 348 -0.02 11.56 18.03
CA PRO A 348 1.17 10.70 17.91
C PRO A 348 2.46 11.46 18.28
N PRO A 349 3.50 10.72 18.71
CA PRO A 349 4.81 11.30 18.91
C PRO A 349 5.41 11.79 17.59
N LEU A 350 6.35 12.74 17.69
CA LEU A 350 7.26 13.16 16.64
C LEU A 350 8.71 12.80 16.98
N ALA A 351 9.03 12.72 18.27
CA ALA A 351 10.30 12.19 18.76
C ALA A 351 10.38 10.68 18.45
N GLY A 352 11.37 10.28 17.65
CA GLY A 352 11.61 8.89 17.27
C GLY A 352 10.54 8.28 16.35
N ALA A 353 9.55 9.06 15.92
CA ALA A 353 8.49 8.55 15.07
C ALA A 353 9.01 8.27 13.65
N ALA A 354 8.59 7.14 13.05
CA ALA A 354 9.01 6.74 11.71
C ALA A 354 8.77 7.84 10.65
N SER A 355 7.70 8.63 10.79
CA SER A 355 7.39 9.77 9.91
C SER A 355 8.37 10.95 10.04
N ALA A 356 9.03 11.10 11.19
CA ALA A 356 10.03 12.13 11.43
C ALA A 356 11.44 11.67 11.03
N VAL A 357 11.78 10.41 11.27
CA VAL A 357 13.12 9.86 11.01
C VAL A 357 13.27 9.19 9.64
N ALA A 358 12.20 9.16 8.83
CA ALA A 358 12.24 8.60 7.49
C ALA A 358 13.29 9.29 6.59
N PRO A 359 13.97 8.54 5.71
CA PRO A 359 14.94 9.10 4.75
C PRO A 359 14.28 10.09 3.78
N HIS A 360 12.98 9.92 3.51
CA HIS A 360 12.17 10.77 2.66
C HIS A 360 11.20 11.60 3.51
N ALA A 361 11.19 12.91 3.31
CA ALA A 361 10.35 13.82 4.08
C ALA A 361 8.91 13.95 3.54
N ASP A 362 8.61 13.26 2.43
CA ASP A 362 7.36 13.40 1.66
C ASP A 362 6.11 13.24 2.53
N SER A 363 6.04 12.19 3.35
CA SER A 363 4.91 11.98 4.28
C SER A 363 4.76 13.11 5.29
N ALA A 364 5.86 13.62 5.84
CA ALA A 364 5.84 14.70 6.82
C ALA A 364 5.43 16.04 6.19
N ILE A 365 5.91 16.32 4.97
CA ILE A 365 5.51 17.47 4.17
C ILE A 365 4.02 17.39 3.84
N ASN A 366 3.55 16.23 3.37
CA ASN A 366 2.16 16.01 2.99
C ASN A 366 1.22 16.14 4.20
N LEU A 367 1.58 15.56 5.36
CA LEU A 367 0.83 15.73 6.61
C LEU A 367 0.73 17.18 7.07
N VAL A 368 1.83 17.96 6.98
CA VAL A 368 1.80 19.38 7.36
C VAL A 368 1.01 20.20 6.35
N LEU A 369 1.19 19.98 5.05
CA LEU A 369 0.42 20.68 4.01
C LEU A 369 -1.07 20.38 4.15
N ASN A 370 -1.42 19.11 4.07
CA ASN A 370 -2.76 18.64 3.72
C ASN A 370 -3.53 18.08 4.93
N GLY A 371 -2.87 17.96 6.09
CA GLY A 371 -3.46 17.42 7.32
C GLY A 371 -3.58 15.90 7.27
N ALA A 372 -4.13 15.34 8.35
CA ALA A 372 -4.50 13.92 8.38
C ALA A 372 -5.95 13.74 7.90
N GLY A 373 -6.23 12.65 7.19
CA GLY A 373 -7.60 12.21 6.95
C GLY A 373 -8.22 11.56 8.18
N ARG A 374 -9.40 10.95 8.03
CA ARG A 374 -10.17 10.39 9.15
C ARG A 374 -9.95 8.89 9.27
N VAL A 375 -9.40 8.47 10.40
CA VAL A 375 -9.38 7.07 10.82
C VAL A 375 -10.76 6.70 11.37
N VAL A 376 -11.30 5.58 10.92
CA VAL A 376 -12.60 5.05 11.39
C VAL A 376 -12.38 3.74 12.12
N SER A 377 -12.29 3.81 13.45
CA SER A 377 -12.15 2.61 14.27
C SER A 377 -13.50 2.19 14.82
N GLY A 378 -13.88 0.92 14.59
CA GLY A 378 -15.17 0.38 15.06
C GLY A 378 -16.39 1.13 14.52
N GLY A 379 -16.30 1.69 13.30
CA GLY A 379 -17.36 2.50 12.70
C GLY A 379 -17.47 3.94 13.23
N VAL A 380 -16.56 4.35 14.13
CA VAL A 380 -16.56 5.71 14.69
C VAL A 380 -15.39 6.50 14.08
N PRO A 381 -15.68 7.60 13.34
CA PRO A 381 -14.63 8.45 12.82
C PRO A 381 -13.99 9.29 13.92
N ASP A 382 -12.70 9.55 13.76
CA ASP A 382 -11.97 10.41 14.70
C ASP A 382 -12.59 11.79 14.88
N SER A 383 -12.63 12.22 16.14
CA SER A 383 -13.05 13.57 16.53
C SER A 383 -11.96 14.61 16.27
N TYR A 384 -10.68 14.19 16.27
CA TYR A 384 -9.53 15.07 16.09
C TYR A 384 -8.64 14.52 14.98
N ARG A 385 -8.24 15.40 14.05
CA ARG A 385 -7.25 15.11 13.01
C ARG A 385 -6.24 16.25 12.94
N MET A 386 -5.02 15.93 12.51
CA MET A 386 -4.01 16.95 12.27
C MET A 386 -4.55 17.95 11.22
N PRO A 387 -4.64 19.25 11.53
CA PRO A 387 -5.17 20.24 10.59
C PRO A 387 -4.18 20.50 9.46
N PRO A 388 -4.67 20.91 8.27
CA PRO A 388 -3.81 21.33 7.17
C PRO A 388 -3.17 22.69 7.46
N PHE A 389 -1.88 22.83 7.18
CA PHE A 389 -1.14 24.09 7.27
C PHE A 389 -0.77 24.69 5.91
N ARG A 390 -1.27 24.13 4.80
CA ARG A 390 -1.08 24.66 3.44
C ARG A 390 -1.39 26.16 3.34
N ILE A 391 -2.49 26.64 3.91
CA ILE A 391 -2.85 28.06 3.82
C ILE A 391 -2.06 28.93 4.83
N PRO A 392 -1.98 28.58 6.13
CA PRO A 392 -1.36 29.45 7.11
C PRO A 392 0.18 29.49 7.08
N LEU A 393 0.85 28.53 6.44
CA LEU A 393 2.31 28.49 6.34
C LEU A 393 2.78 28.45 4.87
N ASN A 394 3.79 29.26 4.56
CA ASN A 394 4.47 29.21 3.26
C ASN A 394 5.50 28.07 3.22
N ASP A 395 6.08 27.83 2.04
CA ASP A 395 6.99 26.70 1.80
C ASP A 395 8.26 26.75 2.66
N ARG A 396 8.80 27.95 2.90
CA ARG A 396 9.96 28.15 3.77
C ARG A 396 9.62 27.81 5.21
N GLU A 397 8.48 28.28 5.72
CA GLU A 397 8.04 28.02 7.10
C GLU A 397 7.78 26.54 7.36
N ILE A 398 7.17 25.84 6.40
CA ILE A 398 6.97 24.39 6.47
C ILE A 398 8.32 23.65 6.45
N ALA A 399 9.22 24.04 5.55
CA ALA A 399 10.56 23.47 5.48
C ALA A 399 11.34 23.66 6.80
N GLU A 400 11.24 24.84 7.42
CA GLU A 400 11.90 25.16 8.69
C GLU A 400 11.34 24.34 9.85
N VAL A 401 10.02 24.28 10.02
CA VAL A 401 9.41 23.50 11.12
C VAL A 401 9.67 22.01 10.97
N LEU A 402 9.65 21.48 9.75
CA LEU A 402 9.97 20.07 9.49
C LEU A 402 11.45 19.79 9.69
N THR A 403 12.34 20.69 9.28
CA THR A 403 13.79 20.56 9.56
C THR A 403 14.04 20.52 11.06
N PHE A 404 13.37 21.37 11.84
CA PHE A 404 13.43 21.34 13.29
C PHE A 404 12.95 19.98 13.83
N ILE A 405 11.73 19.54 13.48
CA ILE A 405 11.18 18.25 13.94
C ILE A 405 12.11 17.07 13.61
N ARG A 406 12.72 17.07 12.43
CA ARG A 406 13.60 16.01 11.92
C ARG A 406 14.99 15.97 12.56
N SER A 407 15.37 17.01 13.30
CA SER A 407 16.62 17.12 14.07
C SER A 407 16.40 17.22 15.59
N ALA A 408 15.15 17.26 16.02
CA ALA A 408 14.72 17.44 17.40
C ALA A 408 14.62 16.10 18.15
N TRP A 409 14.81 16.14 19.47
CA TRP A 409 14.61 15.00 20.39
C TRP A 409 15.42 13.74 20.05
N GLY A 410 16.59 13.89 19.43
CA GLY A 410 17.44 12.78 19.01
C GLY A 410 17.10 12.22 17.62
N ASN A 411 16.14 12.84 16.90
CA ASN A 411 15.94 12.57 15.49
C ASN A 411 17.18 13.02 14.70
N ASP A 412 17.62 12.20 13.74
CA ASP A 412 18.76 12.48 12.87
C ASP A 412 18.37 12.23 11.41
N ALA A 413 17.48 13.08 10.89
CA ALA A 413 16.99 13.01 9.53
C ALA A 413 17.35 14.28 8.74
N SER A 414 17.48 14.15 7.43
CA SER A 414 17.88 15.25 6.55
C SER A 414 16.95 16.47 6.66
N ALA A 415 17.50 17.67 6.54
CA ALA A 415 16.70 18.89 6.44
C ALA A 415 15.72 18.84 5.25
N VAL A 416 14.62 19.58 5.39
CA VAL A 416 13.62 19.78 4.34
C VAL A 416 13.87 21.11 3.67
N THR A 417 13.77 21.15 2.34
CA THR A 417 13.93 22.39 1.57
C THR A 417 12.58 22.97 1.16
N ALA A 418 12.54 24.28 0.92
CA ALA A 418 11.34 24.94 0.42
C ALA A 418 10.94 24.41 -0.97
N GLU A 419 11.90 24.01 -1.82
CA GLU A 419 11.61 23.42 -3.12
C GLU A 419 10.87 22.07 -2.99
N GLN A 420 11.27 21.22 -2.02
CA GLN A 420 10.56 19.97 -1.77
C GLN A 420 9.10 20.21 -1.33
N VAL A 421 8.88 21.24 -0.50
CA VAL A 421 7.53 21.63 -0.09
C VAL A 421 6.73 22.19 -1.26
N ALA A 422 7.34 23.04 -2.09
CA ALA A 422 6.69 23.63 -3.25
C ALA A 422 6.27 22.56 -4.28
N ASP A 423 7.14 21.59 -4.58
CA ASP A 423 6.84 20.47 -5.48
C ASP A 423 5.63 19.67 -4.99
N LEU A 424 5.65 19.24 -3.72
CA LEU A 424 4.52 18.50 -3.13
C LEU A 424 3.25 19.35 -3.05
N ARG A 425 3.37 20.64 -2.74
CA ARG A 425 2.22 21.54 -2.72
C ARG A 425 1.55 21.62 -4.08
N GLU A 426 2.31 21.70 -5.18
CA GLU A 426 1.74 21.81 -6.53
C GLU A 426 0.93 20.56 -6.93
N ARG A 427 1.40 19.37 -6.54
CA ARG A 427 0.86 18.07 -6.98
C ARG A 427 -0.02 17.34 -5.96
N THR A 428 -0.27 17.94 -4.80
CA THR A 428 -1.13 17.36 -3.76
C THR A 428 -2.17 18.36 -3.29
N ASP A 429 -3.32 17.83 -2.91
CA ASP A 429 -4.45 18.59 -2.39
C ASP A 429 -4.69 18.32 -0.89
N PRO A 430 -5.33 19.25 -0.17
CA PRO A 430 -5.77 19.02 1.20
C PRO A 430 -6.59 17.73 1.33
N MET A 431 -6.35 16.96 2.39
CA MET A 431 -7.09 15.72 2.62
C MET A 431 -8.58 16.01 2.79
N SER A 432 -9.42 15.28 2.05
CA SER A 432 -10.88 15.35 2.12
C SER A 432 -11.36 15.29 3.57
N ASP A 433 -12.38 16.09 3.90
CA ASP A 433 -13.04 16.06 5.21
C ASP A 433 -14.05 14.91 5.33
N ARG A 434 -14.34 14.25 4.21
CA ARG A 434 -15.21 13.08 4.11
C ARG A 434 -14.48 11.83 4.58
N VAL A 435 -15.25 10.96 5.20
CA VAL A 435 -14.80 9.64 5.63
C VAL A 435 -14.98 8.69 4.44
N ILE A 436 -13.87 8.15 3.94
CA ILE A 436 -13.91 7.06 2.95
C ILE A 436 -13.82 5.75 3.75
N VAL A 437 -14.99 5.22 4.11
CA VAL A 437 -15.15 3.80 4.41
C VAL A 437 -16.03 3.29 3.30
N LEU A 438 -15.39 2.69 2.31
CA LEU A 438 -16.09 2.17 1.15
C LEU A 438 -16.94 1.01 1.66
N GLN A 439 -18.24 1.26 1.69
CA GLN A 439 -19.21 0.23 2.02
C GLN A 439 -19.06 -0.86 0.98
N MET A 440 -19.10 -2.12 1.40
CA MET A 440 -19.12 -3.23 0.45
C MET A 440 -20.55 -3.51 -0.08
N ARG A 441 -21.51 -2.65 0.27
CA ARG A 441 -22.94 -2.77 -0.03
C ARG A 441 -23.57 -1.42 -0.33
#